data_AF-A0A2E9GQS2-F1
#
_entry.id   AF-A0A2E9GQS2-F1
#
_cell.length_a   1.000
_cell.length_b   1.000
_cell.length_c   1.000
_cell.angle_alpha   90.00
_cell.angle_beta   90.00
_cell.angle_gamma   90.00
#
_symmetry.space_group_name_H-M   'P 1'
#
loop_
_entity.id
_entity.type
_entity.pdbx_description
1 polymer ?
#
loop_
_entity_poly.entity_id
_entity_poly.type
_entity_poly.pdbx_seq_one_letter_code
_entity_poly.pdbx_strand_id
1 'polypeptide(L)'
;MRRPVLRVRPLAPGRAPTAFQFRSAWYVPTTCSRLARLRLRWLAAASLALGVGAALAQEAPKGKRHEDAAVHPVPWTFPPIDSCQPGESLRGWPPGTDAPAFPFHTGDTFSMEELDALKDFLPPYVWEQRDRFFYEGMQLEIGRCFADYSPPSFYRAATAAHVGEPKLAEDGGLVDYTAGLPFPPDRFGPEDPEAGAKWAWNFELRYQCAGFWGDFRTSDMVGRDGRVEPFVGEIFRAQTAFRSDRKSKDYKVPGARGKHWVVGGMLKEPFDARHYSWRQYRDVDHMTDPDRSDDLHAYLPDYRRVRRVPASGIEGVYMPSFSVGVIKPSSISGLVGGAGSVGGAMAATITTKRSGFEGVELRPLLYEMRVLGVQDVLTPINARTPAYPVDENREFGPWGLSFASDRWDLRRAVVLEGRAKASRSGDQMVRFIQHVDAQNLVPLYYASWDYNDEPIDVGMFVGRWSEDREDYPRWPDDEKREVRGIDTTGAAFANLSVDGGWRRESWEMICIPPKDAALKRDLSVTNLTKRR
;
A
#
# COMPACT_ATOMS: atom_id res chain seq x y z
N MET A 1 65.48 -32.79 12.02
CA MET A 1 65.47 -33.92 12.99
C MET A 1 64.03 -34.37 13.12
N ARG A 2 63.68 -35.60 12.70
CA ARG A 2 63.50 -36.83 13.53
C ARG A 2 62.55 -36.67 14.74
N ARG A 3 61.59 -37.60 14.81
CA ARG A 3 60.55 -37.76 15.86
C ARG A 3 61.16 -38.18 17.22
N PRO A 4 60.34 -38.26 18.28
CA PRO A 4 59.91 -39.62 18.68
C PRO A 4 58.38 -39.83 18.68
N VAL A 5 57.99 -41.10 18.73
CA VAL A 5 56.63 -41.62 18.90
C VAL A 5 56.72 -42.77 19.88
N LEU A 6 55.77 -42.93 20.79
CA LEU A 6 55.52 -44.22 21.44
C LEU A 6 54.05 -44.36 21.88
N ARG A 7 53.55 -45.60 21.79
CA ARG A 7 52.21 -46.04 22.23
C ARG A 7 52.37 -46.99 23.41
N VAL A 8 51.35 -47.12 24.25
CA VAL A 8 51.00 -48.41 24.89
C VAL A 8 49.47 -48.63 24.80
N ARG A 9 49.07 -49.90 24.75
CA ARG A 9 47.72 -50.50 24.66
C ARG A 9 47.89 -51.96 25.20
N PRO A 10 46.85 -52.79 25.39
CA PRO A 10 45.40 -52.56 25.47
C PRO A 10 44.77 -53.26 26.72
N LEU A 11 43.43 -53.38 26.78
CA LEU A 11 42.72 -54.65 27.03
C LEU A 11 41.23 -54.55 26.64
N ALA A 12 40.55 -55.69 26.53
CA ALA A 12 39.14 -55.93 26.12
C ALA A 12 38.63 -57.21 26.87
N PRO A 13 37.38 -57.73 26.79
CA PRO A 13 36.32 -57.67 25.73
C PRO A 13 34.90 -57.28 26.28
N GLY A 14 33.76 -57.34 25.57
CA GLY A 14 33.44 -57.53 24.14
C GLY A 14 31.98 -57.99 23.88
N ARG A 15 31.65 -58.27 22.60
CA ARG A 15 30.37 -58.80 22.01
C ARG A 15 29.13 -57.87 21.91
N ALA A 16 28.33 -58.20 20.88
CA ALA A 16 27.04 -57.65 20.40
C ALA A 16 26.20 -58.87 19.89
N PRO A 17 25.02 -58.79 19.22
CA PRO A 17 24.18 -57.67 18.78
C PRO A 17 22.76 -57.73 19.44
N THR A 18 21.61 -57.19 18.99
CA THR A 18 20.92 -57.18 17.67
C THR A 18 19.76 -56.16 17.70
N ALA A 19 19.20 -55.78 16.55
CA ALA A 19 18.00 -54.94 16.45
C ALA A 19 16.73 -55.75 16.13
N PHE A 20 15.53 -55.25 16.47
CA PHE A 20 14.38 -55.20 15.55
C PHE A 20 13.19 -54.36 16.07
N GLN A 21 12.25 -54.13 15.14
CA GLN A 21 10.95 -53.45 15.14
C GLN A 21 10.13 -53.35 16.46
N PHE A 22 9.31 -52.29 16.52
CA PHE A 22 8.01 -52.30 17.22
C PHE A 22 6.85 -52.23 16.20
N ARG A 23 5.77 -52.96 16.47
CA ARG A 23 4.47 -52.90 15.78
C ARG A 23 3.33 -52.95 16.80
N SER A 24 2.13 -52.56 16.37
CA SER A 24 0.90 -52.39 17.16
C SER A 24 0.17 -53.70 17.49
N ALA A 25 -0.54 -53.76 18.63
CA ALA A 25 -1.93 -54.28 18.75
C ALA A 25 -2.55 -54.24 20.19
N TRP A 26 -3.73 -53.61 20.28
CA TRP A 26 -4.99 -53.98 20.99
C TRP A 26 -5.08 -54.95 22.20
N TYR A 27 -5.93 -54.56 23.19
CA TYR A 27 -7.09 -55.27 23.79
C TYR A 27 -7.92 -54.22 24.63
N VAL A 28 -9.24 -54.25 24.95
CA VAL A 28 -10.34 -55.27 25.08
C VAL A 28 -10.28 -56.05 26.42
N PRO A 29 -11.38 -56.32 27.20
CA PRO A 29 -12.85 -56.33 26.95
C PRO A 29 -13.66 -55.36 27.91
N THR A 30 -15.00 -55.40 28.17
CA THR A 30 -16.01 -56.50 28.26
C THR A 30 -17.50 -56.03 28.21
N THR A 31 -18.36 -56.82 27.52
CA THR A 31 -19.84 -57.08 27.69
C THR A 31 -20.88 -55.94 27.85
N CYS A 32 -21.93 -55.81 27.01
CA CYS A 32 -23.20 -56.60 26.88
C CYS A 32 -24.34 -56.06 27.81
N SER A 33 -25.64 -56.00 27.47
CA SER A 33 -26.47 -56.77 26.51
C SER A 33 -27.63 -55.96 25.83
N ARG A 34 -28.60 -56.64 25.18
CA ARG A 34 -29.65 -56.06 24.30
C ARG A 34 -31.04 -56.04 24.96
N LEU A 35 -31.94 -55.11 24.54
CA LEU A 35 -33.41 -55.25 24.36
C LEU A 35 -34.05 -53.90 23.91
N ALA A 36 -35.36 -53.83 23.60
CA ALA A 36 -35.88 -53.94 22.23
C ALA A 36 -37.29 -53.29 22.06
N ARG A 37 -37.63 -52.86 20.82
CA ARG A 37 -38.99 -52.66 20.23
C ARG A 37 -39.96 -51.54 20.72
N LEU A 38 -40.16 -50.59 19.80
CA LEU A 38 -41.43 -50.10 19.19
C LEU A 38 -42.54 -49.37 19.99
N ARG A 39 -43.07 -48.35 19.29
CA ARG A 39 -44.40 -47.69 19.36
C ARG A 39 -44.67 -46.77 20.56
N LEU A 40 -45.62 -45.81 20.53
CA LEU A 40 -46.24 -44.91 19.52
C LEU A 40 -47.52 -44.33 20.19
N ARG A 41 -47.64 -43.01 20.40
CA ARG A 41 -48.84 -42.16 20.16
C ARG A 41 -48.99 -40.91 21.07
N TRP A 42 -49.12 -39.74 20.42
CA TRP A 42 -50.11 -38.64 20.61
C TRP A 42 -50.41 -37.98 21.98
N LEU A 43 -50.52 -36.64 21.89
CA LEU A 43 -51.37 -35.68 22.64
C LEU A 43 -50.95 -35.12 24.02
N ALA A 44 -50.42 -33.90 23.95
CA ALA A 44 -50.99 -32.67 24.53
C ALA A 44 -51.46 -32.62 25.99
N ALA A 45 -50.78 -31.77 26.77
CA ALA A 45 -51.34 -30.97 27.86
C ALA A 45 -50.78 -29.54 27.75
N ALA A 46 -51.49 -28.54 28.25
CA ALA A 46 -51.15 -27.13 28.08
C ALA A 46 -50.87 -26.41 29.41
N SER A 47 -50.15 -25.29 29.33
CA SER A 47 -50.13 -24.18 30.29
C SER A 47 -49.81 -24.46 31.77
N LEU A 48 -48.67 -23.95 32.24
CA LEU A 48 -48.64 -22.63 32.87
C LEU A 48 -47.21 -22.07 32.90
N ALA A 49 -47.07 -20.76 33.16
CA ALA A 49 -45.78 -20.07 33.21
C ALA A 49 -45.28 -19.85 34.64
N LEU A 50 -43.96 -19.87 34.83
CA LEU A 50 -43.25 -19.12 35.85
C LEU A 50 -41.87 -18.76 35.28
N GLY A 51 -41.50 -17.47 35.33
CA GLY A 51 -40.37 -16.94 34.58
C GLY A 51 -39.07 -16.83 35.37
N VAL A 52 -37.95 -17.05 34.68
CA VAL A 52 -36.65 -16.46 35.02
C VAL A 52 -36.21 -15.66 33.80
N GLY A 53 -36.20 -14.33 33.92
CA GLY A 53 -35.86 -13.44 32.82
C GLY A 53 -34.35 -13.41 32.57
N ALA A 54 -33.87 -14.20 31.62
CA ALA A 54 -32.55 -13.98 31.05
C ALA A 54 -32.61 -12.70 30.20
N ALA A 55 -31.88 -11.66 30.63
CA ALA A 55 -31.71 -10.45 29.83
C ALA A 55 -30.82 -10.78 28.62
N LEU A 56 -31.45 -11.14 27.50
CA LEU A 56 -30.77 -11.19 26.21
C LEU A 56 -30.33 -9.77 25.86
N ALA A 57 -29.03 -9.53 25.85
CA ALA A 57 -28.48 -8.35 25.21
C ALA A 57 -28.84 -8.42 23.73
N GLN A 58 -29.81 -7.60 23.30
CA GLN A 58 -30.00 -7.32 21.89
C GLN A 58 -28.78 -6.51 21.44
N GLU A 59 -27.87 -7.15 20.70
CA GLU A 59 -26.95 -6.42 19.86
C GLU A 59 -27.79 -5.47 19.00
N ALA A 60 -27.54 -4.16 19.11
CA ALA A 60 -28.13 -3.22 18.18
C ALA A 60 -27.73 -3.64 16.76
N PRO A 61 -28.66 -3.67 15.79
CA PRO A 61 -28.33 -4.13 14.45
C PRO A 61 -27.23 -3.22 13.89
N LYS A 62 -26.03 -3.79 13.67
CA LYS A 62 -24.95 -3.09 12.97
C LYS A 62 -25.53 -2.55 11.67
N GLY A 63 -25.33 -1.26 11.41
CA GLY A 63 -25.88 -0.62 10.22
C GLY A 63 -25.44 -1.36 8.97
N LYS A 64 -26.32 -1.45 7.96
CA LYS A 64 -25.94 -1.97 6.64
C LYS A 64 -24.73 -1.16 6.16
N ARG A 65 -23.63 -1.84 5.85
CA ARG A 65 -22.41 -1.17 5.40
C ARG A 65 -22.56 -0.79 3.93
N HIS A 66 -21.85 0.22 3.50
CA HIS A 66 -21.92 0.68 2.11
C HIS A 66 -21.44 -0.37 1.09
N GLU A 67 -20.65 -1.36 1.52
CA GLU A 67 -20.27 -2.55 0.75
C GLU A 67 -21.37 -3.63 0.63
N ASP A 68 -22.39 -3.61 1.50
CA ASP A 68 -23.52 -4.56 1.46
C ASP A 68 -24.59 -4.13 0.43
N ALA A 69 -24.39 -2.99 -0.26
CA ALA A 69 -25.16 -2.57 -1.42
C ALA A 69 -24.75 -3.39 -2.65
N ALA A 70 -25.72 -3.83 -3.45
CA ALA A 70 -25.45 -4.63 -4.65
C ALA A 70 -24.62 -3.82 -5.66
N VAL A 71 -23.37 -4.23 -5.87
CA VAL A 71 -22.50 -3.63 -6.90
C VAL A 71 -23.11 -3.95 -8.27
N HIS A 72 -23.59 -2.91 -8.94
CA HIS A 72 -24.06 -3.00 -10.31
C HIS A 72 -22.87 -2.75 -11.26
N PRO A 73 -22.68 -3.57 -12.31
CA PRO A 73 -21.59 -3.37 -13.25
C PRO A 73 -21.81 -2.06 -14.05
N VAL A 74 -20.89 -1.11 -13.89
CA VAL A 74 -20.90 0.16 -14.63
C VAL A 74 -19.83 0.07 -15.73
N PRO A 75 -20.20 -0.03 -17.02
CA PRO A 75 -19.21 -0.18 -18.11
C PRO A 75 -18.19 0.96 -18.01
N TRP A 76 -16.90 0.66 -18.13
CA TRP A 76 -15.83 1.55 -17.64
C TRP A 76 -15.86 2.98 -18.19
N THR A 77 -16.46 3.17 -19.40
CA THR A 77 -16.94 4.45 -19.97
C THR A 77 -16.13 5.65 -19.51
N PHE A 78 -14.90 5.76 -20.02
CA PHE A 78 -14.07 6.91 -19.68
C PHE A 78 -14.63 8.18 -20.35
N PRO A 79 -14.57 9.33 -19.66
CA PRO A 79 -15.05 10.58 -20.23
C PRO A 79 -14.18 11.03 -21.40
N PRO A 80 -14.71 11.84 -22.33
CA PRO A 80 -13.89 12.55 -23.29
C PRO A 80 -12.83 13.42 -22.58
N ILE A 81 -11.62 13.46 -23.13
CA ILE A 81 -10.54 14.31 -22.65
C ILE A 81 -10.98 15.79 -22.63
N ASP A 82 -10.61 16.51 -21.57
CA ASP A 82 -10.92 17.93 -21.35
C ASP A 82 -12.42 18.30 -21.39
N SER A 83 -13.32 17.34 -21.10
CA SER A 83 -14.76 17.61 -20.95
C SER A 83 -15.17 17.82 -19.50
N CYS A 84 -15.86 18.91 -19.18
CA CYS A 84 -16.53 19.07 -17.88
C CYS A 84 -17.94 18.45 -17.88
N GLN A 85 -18.09 17.28 -18.52
CA GLN A 85 -19.39 16.58 -18.67
C GLN A 85 -19.25 15.12 -18.26
N PRO A 86 -19.55 14.77 -16.99
CA PRO A 86 -19.65 13.37 -16.60
C PRO A 86 -20.84 12.71 -17.34
N GLY A 87 -20.54 11.71 -18.17
CA GLY A 87 -21.55 11.01 -18.97
C GLY A 87 -22.64 10.34 -18.14
N GLU A 88 -23.88 10.34 -18.67
CA GLU A 88 -25.17 10.12 -17.99
C GLU A 88 -25.42 8.73 -17.33
N SER A 89 -24.41 7.85 -17.26
CA SER A 89 -24.63 6.39 -17.11
C SER A 89 -24.00 5.74 -15.86
N LEU A 90 -23.48 6.54 -14.92
CA LEU A 90 -22.57 6.03 -13.88
C LEU A 90 -23.13 6.15 -12.47
N ARG A 91 -22.95 5.08 -11.70
CA ARG A 91 -23.21 5.07 -10.26
C ARG A 91 -21.92 5.29 -9.50
N GLY A 92 -21.88 6.38 -8.73
CA GLY A 92 -20.78 6.71 -7.83
C GLY A 92 -20.63 5.71 -6.69
N TRP A 93 -19.63 5.96 -5.85
CA TRP A 93 -19.48 5.27 -4.57
C TRP A 93 -20.04 6.20 -3.46
N PRO A 94 -20.96 5.74 -2.58
CA PRO A 94 -21.35 4.35 -2.35
C PRO A 94 -22.27 3.77 -3.44
N PRO A 95 -22.24 2.45 -3.70
CA PRO A 95 -22.88 1.86 -4.87
C PRO A 95 -24.41 2.03 -4.84
N GLY A 96 -24.96 2.58 -5.93
CA GLY A 96 -26.42 2.75 -6.11
C GLY A 96 -26.88 4.18 -6.37
N THR A 97 -26.03 5.18 -6.08
CA THR A 97 -26.32 6.60 -6.35
C THR A 97 -25.77 7.00 -7.71
N ASP A 98 -26.62 7.48 -8.62
CA ASP A 98 -26.20 8.01 -9.92
C ASP A 98 -25.36 9.30 -9.73
N ALA A 99 -24.30 9.47 -10.50
CA ALA A 99 -23.38 10.61 -10.36
C ALA A 99 -24.09 11.94 -10.73
N PRO A 100 -23.99 13.00 -9.92
CA PRO A 100 -24.58 14.29 -10.25
C PRO A 100 -23.84 14.94 -11.43
N ALA A 101 -24.57 15.76 -12.19
CA ALA A 101 -23.96 16.61 -13.21
C ALA A 101 -22.96 17.57 -12.54
N PHE A 102 -21.72 17.60 -13.06
CA PHE A 102 -20.69 18.52 -12.58
C PHE A 102 -21.06 19.96 -12.96
N PRO A 103 -21.35 20.86 -12.00
CA PRO A 103 -21.90 22.18 -12.30
C PRO A 103 -20.85 23.30 -12.29
N PHE A 104 -19.57 22.95 -12.11
CA PHE A 104 -18.45 23.89 -11.97
C PHE A 104 -17.61 24.00 -13.25
N HIS A 105 -16.83 25.05 -13.33
CA HIS A 105 -15.94 25.37 -14.44
C HIS A 105 -14.48 25.42 -13.96
N THR A 106 -13.53 25.14 -14.84
CA THR A 106 -12.10 25.34 -14.55
C THR A 106 -11.83 26.81 -14.21
N GLY A 107 -11.25 27.04 -13.02
CA GLY A 107 -11.00 28.37 -12.45
C GLY A 107 -12.03 28.82 -11.41
N ASP A 108 -13.15 28.10 -11.22
CA ASP A 108 -14.04 28.35 -10.07
C ASP A 108 -13.28 28.07 -8.76
N THR A 109 -13.49 28.89 -7.72
CA THR A 109 -12.81 28.71 -6.42
C THR A 109 -13.77 28.58 -5.25
N PHE A 110 -13.46 27.70 -4.30
CA PHE A 110 -14.31 27.34 -3.17
C PHE A 110 -13.62 27.62 -1.83
N SER A 111 -14.34 28.34 -0.97
CA SER A 111 -14.01 28.55 0.44
C SER A 111 -14.58 27.44 1.34
N MET A 112 -14.33 27.53 2.66
CA MET A 112 -14.92 26.61 3.64
C MET A 112 -16.45 26.71 3.69
N GLU A 113 -17.01 27.90 3.47
CA GLU A 113 -18.46 28.15 3.48
C GLU A 113 -19.19 27.45 2.30
N GLU A 114 -18.48 27.17 1.22
CA GLU A 114 -19.02 26.61 -0.03
C GLU A 114 -18.74 25.10 -0.18
N LEU A 115 -18.04 24.50 0.78
CA LEU A 115 -17.54 23.12 0.73
C LEU A 115 -18.64 22.06 0.53
N ASP A 116 -19.86 22.31 1.04
CA ASP A 116 -21.03 21.43 0.86
C ASP A 116 -21.39 21.19 -0.62
N ALA A 117 -21.03 22.11 -1.53
CA ALA A 117 -21.21 21.92 -2.97
C ALA A 117 -20.29 20.83 -3.55
N LEU A 118 -19.10 20.63 -2.97
CA LEU A 118 -18.10 19.68 -3.47
C LEU A 118 -18.34 18.24 -3.01
N LYS A 119 -19.26 18.04 -2.05
CA LYS A 119 -19.50 16.79 -1.32
C LYS A 119 -19.55 15.54 -2.19
N ASP A 120 -20.35 15.56 -3.26
CA ASP A 120 -20.60 14.34 -4.07
C ASP A 120 -19.41 14.02 -5.01
N PHE A 121 -18.50 14.97 -5.20
CA PHE A 121 -17.22 14.81 -5.92
C PHE A 121 -16.04 14.50 -4.98
N LEU A 122 -16.32 14.10 -3.74
CA LEU A 122 -15.34 13.61 -2.78
C LEU A 122 -15.72 12.19 -2.35
N PRO A 123 -14.77 11.31 -1.98
CA PRO A 123 -15.14 10.03 -1.37
C PRO A 123 -15.84 10.27 -0.02
N PRO A 124 -17.00 9.63 0.26
CA PRO A 124 -17.67 9.68 1.55
C PRO A 124 -16.78 9.60 2.79
N TYR A 125 -15.75 8.73 2.81
CA TYR A 125 -14.83 8.63 3.94
C TYR A 125 -13.96 9.90 4.14
N VAL A 126 -13.64 10.65 3.07
CA VAL A 126 -12.99 11.96 3.16
C VAL A 126 -14.00 13.01 3.60
N TRP A 127 -15.26 12.94 3.11
CA TRP A 127 -16.33 13.86 3.49
C TRP A 127 -16.69 13.79 4.98
N GLU A 128 -16.76 12.58 5.54
CA GLU A 128 -16.95 12.33 6.98
C GLU A 128 -15.83 12.92 7.83
N GLN A 129 -14.61 12.98 7.30
CA GLN A 129 -13.42 13.53 7.95
C GLN A 129 -13.03 14.93 7.43
N ARG A 130 -13.94 15.65 6.72
CA ARG A 130 -13.59 16.88 5.99
C ARG A 130 -12.95 17.95 6.86
N ASP A 131 -13.35 18.06 8.13
CA ASP A 131 -12.81 19.03 9.09
C ASP A 131 -11.32 18.81 9.44
N ARG A 132 -10.71 17.70 8.98
CA ARG A 132 -9.25 17.44 9.00
C ARG A 132 -8.53 17.89 7.73
N PHE A 133 -9.22 17.93 6.59
CA PHE A 133 -8.65 18.17 5.26
C PHE A 133 -9.01 19.52 4.65
N PHE A 134 -10.03 20.20 5.18
CA PHE A 134 -10.55 21.49 4.75
C PHE A 134 -10.64 22.41 5.97
N TYR A 135 -10.44 23.72 5.79
CA TYR A 135 -10.27 24.65 6.91
C TYR A 135 -10.63 26.11 6.58
N GLU A 136 -10.91 26.90 7.61
CA GLU A 136 -11.23 28.33 7.48
C GLU A 136 -10.09 29.12 6.83
N GLY A 137 -10.42 29.90 5.79
CA GLY A 137 -9.44 30.64 4.99
C GLY A 137 -8.71 29.81 3.94
N MET A 138 -9.13 28.57 3.66
CA MET A 138 -8.70 27.84 2.47
C MET A 138 -9.27 28.46 1.18
N GLN A 139 -8.61 28.18 0.04
CA GLN A 139 -9.17 28.46 -1.28
C GLN A 139 -8.81 27.34 -2.27
N LEU A 140 -9.75 26.43 -2.50
CA LEU A 140 -9.64 25.36 -3.51
C LEU A 140 -9.95 25.93 -4.89
N GLU A 141 -9.18 25.56 -5.92
CA GLU A 141 -9.47 25.91 -7.32
C GLU A 141 -9.83 24.66 -8.13
N ILE A 142 -10.93 24.71 -8.87
CA ILE A 142 -11.32 23.68 -9.84
C ILE A 142 -10.33 23.71 -11.01
N GLY A 143 -9.57 22.62 -11.14
CA GLY A 143 -8.60 22.41 -12.21
C GLY A 143 -9.24 21.95 -13.51
N ARG A 144 -8.52 21.14 -14.29
CA ARG A 144 -9.01 20.59 -15.56
C ARG A 144 -9.98 19.44 -15.32
N CYS A 145 -11.05 19.38 -16.11
CA CYS A 145 -11.94 18.23 -16.13
C CYS A 145 -11.38 17.15 -17.06
N PHE A 146 -11.05 15.97 -16.53
CA PHE A 146 -10.62 14.80 -17.31
C PHE A 146 -9.47 15.08 -18.31
N ALA A 147 -8.49 15.87 -17.90
CA ALA A 147 -7.27 16.18 -18.67
C ALA A 147 -6.55 14.92 -19.23
N ASP A 148 -5.82 15.06 -20.34
CA ASP A 148 -5.01 13.96 -20.87
C ASP A 148 -3.73 13.71 -20.06
N TYR A 149 -3.82 12.83 -19.06
CA TYR A 149 -2.67 12.27 -18.34
C TYR A 149 -2.31 10.86 -18.81
N SER A 150 -2.64 10.51 -20.06
CA SER A 150 -2.39 9.16 -20.59
C SER A 150 -0.89 8.81 -20.65
N PRO A 151 -0.52 7.55 -20.35
CA PRO A 151 0.87 7.09 -20.36
C PRO A 151 1.47 7.15 -21.78
N PRO A 152 2.81 7.27 -21.91
CA PRO A 152 3.46 7.62 -23.17
C PRO A 152 3.35 6.54 -24.25
N SER A 153 3.57 6.95 -25.51
CA SER A 153 3.42 6.11 -26.71
C SER A 153 4.19 4.80 -26.62
N PHE A 154 5.41 4.79 -26.06
CA PHE A 154 6.20 3.57 -25.90
C PHE A 154 5.63 2.59 -24.86
N TYR A 155 4.94 3.08 -23.82
CA TYR A 155 4.21 2.21 -22.87
C TYR A 155 2.96 1.65 -23.53
N ARG A 156 2.18 2.48 -24.23
CA ARG A 156 1.00 2.05 -25.00
C ARG A 156 1.38 1.02 -26.09
N ALA A 157 2.54 1.18 -26.72
CA ALA A 157 3.08 0.23 -27.69
C ALA A 157 3.60 -1.07 -27.07
N ALA A 158 4.07 -1.05 -25.82
CA ALA A 158 4.37 -2.28 -25.07
C ALA A 158 3.08 -3.03 -24.72
N THR A 159 2.07 -2.32 -24.19
CA THR A 159 0.72 -2.87 -23.93
C THR A 159 0.13 -3.53 -25.18
N ALA A 160 0.15 -2.84 -26.33
CA ALA A 160 -0.38 -3.36 -27.58
C ALA A 160 0.43 -4.53 -28.18
N ALA A 161 1.71 -4.67 -27.81
CA ALA A 161 2.56 -5.77 -28.26
C ALA A 161 2.40 -7.05 -27.42
N HIS A 162 1.96 -6.93 -26.16
CA HIS A 162 1.88 -8.03 -25.19
C HIS A 162 0.43 -8.30 -24.70
N VAL A 163 -0.58 -7.64 -25.26
CA VAL A 163 -1.98 -7.82 -24.88
C VAL A 163 -2.43 -9.28 -25.06
N GLY A 164 -2.96 -9.87 -23.98
CA GLY A 164 -3.39 -11.27 -23.96
C GLY A 164 -2.29 -12.31 -23.70
N GLU A 165 -1.03 -11.90 -23.56
CA GLU A 165 -0.01 -12.75 -22.90
C GLU A 165 -0.36 -12.97 -21.42
N PRO A 166 -0.64 -11.93 -20.59
CA PRO A 166 -0.76 -12.07 -19.14
C PRO A 166 -2.05 -12.76 -18.73
N LYS A 167 -1.97 -13.61 -17.70
CA LYS A 167 -3.12 -14.37 -17.19
C LYS A 167 -3.10 -14.42 -15.67
N LEU A 168 -4.28 -14.57 -15.08
CA LEU A 168 -4.40 -14.90 -13.67
C LEU A 168 -4.28 -16.42 -13.48
N ALA A 169 -3.55 -16.83 -12.45
CA ALA A 169 -3.58 -18.17 -11.90
C ALA A 169 -4.79 -18.34 -10.96
N GLU A 170 -5.07 -19.57 -10.53
CA GLU A 170 -6.23 -19.93 -9.70
C GLU A 170 -6.30 -19.17 -8.35
N ASP A 171 -5.16 -18.70 -7.83
CA ASP A 171 -5.05 -17.90 -6.61
C ASP A 171 -5.11 -16.37 -6.84
N GLY A 172 -5.16 -15.93 -8.11
CA GLY A 172 -5.07 -14.54 -8.55
C GLY A 172 -3.66 -14.04 -8.86
N GLY A 173 -2.63 -14.90 -8.87
CA GLY A 173 -1.26 -14.55 -9.25
C GLY A 173 -1.12 -14.22 -10.74
N LEU A 174 -0.22 -13.30 -11.12
CA LEU A 174 -0.02 -12.89 -12.50
C LEU A 174 1.11 -13.68 -13.17
N VAL A 175 0.75 -14.48 -14.17
CA VAL A 175 1.68 -15.24 -15.02
C VAL A 175 1.77 -14.66 -16.44
N ASP A 176 2.78 -15.06 -17.20
CA ASP A 176 2.99 -14.70 -18.61
C ASP A 176 3.04 -13.17 -18.90
N TYR A 177 3.46 -12.35 -17.92
CA TYR A 177 3.54 -10.89 -18.07
C TYR A 177 4.93 -10.38 -18.48
N THR A 178 4.97 -9.58 -19.55
CA THR A 178 6.21 -9.08 -20.17
C THR A 178 6.47 -7.58 -19.93
N ALA A 179 5.55 -6.70 -20.35
CA ALA A 179 5.62 -5.24 -20.20
C ALA A 179 4.31 -4.57 -20.65
N GLY A 180 4.14 -3.28 -20.32
CA GLY A 180 2.92 -2.51 -20.64
C GLY A 180 1.86 -2.65 -19.54
N LEU A 181 0.59 -2.44 -19.88
CA LEU A 181 -0.51 -2.66 -18.95
C LEU A 181 -0.99 -4.12 -19.06
N PRO A 182 -1.05 -4.91 -17.97
CA PRO A 182 -1.38 -6.34 -18.04
C PRO A 182 -2.75 -6.65 -18.66
N PHE A 183 -3.78 -5.91 -18.23
CA PHE A 183 -5.16 -6.12 -18.66
C PHE A 183 -5.75 -4.80 -19.17
N PRO A 184 -5.69 -4.50 -20.48
CA PRO A 184 -6.26 -3.27 -21.01
C PRO A 184 -7.78 -3.17 -20.73
N PRO A 185 -8.30 -2.05 -20.18
CA PRO A 185 -9.71 -1.95 -19.79
C PRO A 185 -10.72 -2.06 -20.94
N ASP A 186 -10.28 -2.00 -22.20
CA ASP A 186 -11.09 -2.33 -23.37
C ASP A 186 -11.28 -3.84 -23.61
N ARG A 187 -10.78 -4.70 -22.71
CA ARG A 187 -10.72 -6.18 -22.87
C ARG A 187 -11.48 -6.99 -21.82
N PHE A 188 -11.98 -6.36 -20.78
CA PHE A 188 -12.82 -6.99 -19.76
C PHE A 188 -13.90 -6.02 -19.32
N GLY A 189 -15.13 -6.49 -19.06
CA GLY A 189 -16.19 -5.67 -18.50
C GLY A 189 -16.20 -5.69 -16.96
N PRO A 190 -17.04 -4.90 -16.29
CA PRO A 190 -17.23 -4.96 -14.84
C PRO A 190 -18.01 -6.21 -14.39
N GLU A 191 -18.66 -6.92 -15.31
CA GLU A 191 -19.26 -8.24 -15.10
C GLU A 191 -18.24 -9.40 -15.13
N ASP A 192 -16.97 -9.12 -15.48
CA ASP A 192 -15.88 -10.08 -15.40
C ASP A 192 -15.60 -10.42 -13.91
N PRO A 193 -15.71 -11.69 -13.49
CA PRO A 193 -15.57 -12.07 -12.08
C PRO A 193 -14.15 -11.83 -11.53
N GLU A 194 -13.16 -11.63 -12.41
CA GLU A 194 -11.78 -11.32 -12.05
C GLU A 194 -11.47 -9.81 -12.17
N ALA A 195 -12.45 -8.95 -12.49
CA ALA A 195 -12.23 -7.52 -12.75
C ALA A 195 -11.45 -6.81 -11.63
N GLY A 196 -11.73 -7.14 -10.36
CA GLY A 196 -11.00 -6.59 -9.21
C GLY A 196 -9.53 -6.99 -9.19
N ALA A 197 -9.21 -8.24 -9.49
CA ALA A 197 -7.82 -8.71 -9.60
C ALA A 197 -7.11 -8.12 -10.83
N LYS A 198 -7.81 -7.98 -11.96
CA LYS A 198 -7.29 -7.35 -13.19
C LYS A 198 -6.94 -5.87 -12.95
N TRP A 199 -7.83 -5.11 -12.31
CA TRP A 199 -7.54 -3.73 -11.91
C TRP A 199 -6.44 -3.62 -10.84
N ALA A 200 -6.36 -4.55 -9.88
CA ALA A 200 -5.29 -4.55 -8.88
C ALA A 200 -3.89 -4.79 -9.49
N TRP A 201 -3.78 -5.70 -10.46
CA TRP A 201 -2.53 -5.90 -11.21
C TRP A 201 -2.21 -4.74 -12.13
N ASN A 202 -3.21 -4.16 -12.79
CA ASN A 202 -3.07 -2.91 -13.54
C ASN A 202 -2.52 -1.77 -12.67
N PHE A 203 -2.97 -1.66 -11.41
CA PHE A 203 -2.53 -0.64 -10.47
C PHE A 203 -1.06 -0.80 -10.03
N GLU A 204 -0.62 -1.99 -9.63
CA GLU A 204 0.78 -2.25 -9.25
C GLU A 204 1.74 -2.06 -10.44
N LEU A 205 1.30 -2.46 -11.65
CA LEU A 205 2.11 -2.48 -12.87
C LEU A 205 1.86 -1.29 -13.82
N ARG A 206 1.19 -0.25 -13.30
CA ARG A 206 0.91 1.01 -14.00
C ARG A 206 2.19 1.69 -14.50
N TYR A 207 2.03 2.62 -15.43
CA TYR A 207 3.14 3.46 -15.85
C TYR A 207 3.57 4.42 -14.71
N GLN A 208 4.70 4.11 -14.07
CA GLN A 208 5.36 4.96 -13.07
C GLN A 208 6.68 5.54 -13.61
N CYS A 209 6.81 5.75 -14.93
CA CYS A 209 8.09 6.03 -15.61
C CYS A 209 9.19 5.00 -15.29
N ALA A 210 10.03 5.26 -14.30
CA ALA A 210 11.06 4.37 -13.79
C ALA A 210 10.93 4.09 -12.27
N GLY A 211 9.90 4.61 -11.62
CA GLY A 211 9.78 4.75 -10.16
C GLY A 211 9.74 6.22 -9.77
N PHE A 212 10.47 6.63 -8.73
CA PHE A 212 10.53 8.02 -8.27
C PHE A 212 11.86 8.32 -7.56
N TRP A 213 12.31 9.58 -7.58
CA TRP A 213 13.50 10.08 -6.87
C TRP A 213 13.21 11.48 -6.35
N GLY A 214 13.64 11.79 -5.12
CA GLY A 214 13.58 13.17 -4.60
C GLY A 214 13.85 13.28 -3.11
N ASP A 215 13.88 14.52 -2.63
CA ASP A 215 13.78 14.84 -1.21
C ASP A 215 12.32 14.72 -0.73
N PHE A 216 12.16 14.40 0.56
CA PHE A 216 10.87 14.30 1.23
C PHE A 216 10.93 14.85 2.67
N ARG A 217 9.77 15.31 3.14
CA ARG A 217 9.45 15.55 4.55
C ARG A 217 8.22 14.74 4.91
N THR A 218 8.30 13.91 5.95
CA THR A 218 7.15 13.22 6.55
C THR A 218 6.92 13.70 7.98
N SER A 219 5.72 14.20 8.24
CA SER A 219 5.28 14.70 9.54
C SER A 219 4.20 13.77 10.09
N ASP A 220 4.49 13.07 11.18
CA ASP A 220 3.47 12.38 11.97
C ASP A 220 2.86 13.37 13.00
N MET A 221 1.53 13.33 13.17
CA MET A 221 0.75 14.20 14.04
C MET A 221 -0.12 13.35 14.97
N VAL A 222 -0.09 13.62 16.28
CA VAL A 222 -0.74 12.78 17.31
C VAL A 222 -1.59 13.67 18.22
N GLY A 223 -2.92 13.60 18.09
CA GLY A 223 -3.82 14.60 18.63
C GLY A 223 -3.73 15.94 17.90
N ARG A 224 -4.71 16.82 18.18
CA ARG A 224 -4.81 18.17 17.58
C ARG A 224 -3.59 19.06 17.86
N ASP A 225 -3.01 18.94 19.06
CA ASP A 225 -1.90 19.78 19.54
C ASP A 225 -0.54 19.04 19.50
N GLY A 226 -0.44 17.98 18.68
CA GLY A 226 0.66 17.02 18.73
C GLY A 226 2.04 17.62 18.41
N ARG A 227 3.07 17.22 19.19
CA ARG A 227 4.48 17.49 18.85
C ARG A 227 4.84 16.77 17.56
N VAL A 228 4.86 17.51 16.46
CA VAL A 228 5.44 17.07 15.19
C VAL A 228 6.96 17.10 15.31
N GLU A 229 7.61 15.98 15.01
CA GLU A 229 9.04 15.93 14.74
C GLU A 229 9.21 15.36 13.31
N PRO A 230 9.46 16.23 12.31
CA PRO A 230 9.45 15.80 10.92
C PRO A 230 10.69 14.97 10.60
N PHE A 231 10.49 13.85 9.90
CA PHE A 231 11.57 13.11 9.27
C PHE A 231 11.83 13.70 7.88
N VAL A 232 13.06 14.16 7.65
CA VAL A 232 13.49 14.74 6.38
C VAL A 232 14.57 13.86 5.76
N GLY A 233 14.51 13.60 4.46
CA GLY A 233 15.49 12.75 3.80
C GLY A 233 15.35 12.64 2.29
N GLU A 234 16.27 11.88 1.70
CA GLU A 234 16.23 11.48 0.29
C GLU A 234 15.57 10.10 0.17
N ILE A 235 14.71 9.90 -0.82
CA ILE A 235 14.13 8.59 -1.15
C ILE A 235 14.10 8.34 -2.66
N PHE A 236 14.11 7.07 -3.04
CA PHE A 236 13.79 6.63 -4.38
C PHE A 236 13.06 5.27 -4.41
N ARG A 237 12.29 5.06 -5.47
CA ARG A 237 11.87 3.77 -6.02
C ARG A 237 12.54 3.61 -7.38
N ALA A 238 13.19 2.49 -7.63
CA ALA A 238 13.72 2.11 -8.93
C ALA A 238 13.02 0.85 -9.43
N GLN A 239 12.11 0.99 -10.38
CA GLN A 239 11.52 -0.14 -11.10
C GLN A 239 12.57 -0.77 -12.01
N THR A 240 12.80 -2.07 -11.83
CA THR A 240 13.89 -2.81 -12.48
C THR A 240 13.45 -3.92 -13.43
N ALA A 241 12.18 -4.33 -13.39
CA ALA A 241 11.54 -5.20 -14.37
C ALA A 241 10.35 -4.50 -15.06
N PHE A 242 9.88 -5.07 -16.17
CA PHE A 242 8.68 -4.63 -16.91
C PHE A 242 8.78 -3.18 -17.45
N ARG A 243 10.01 -2.73 -17.66
CA ARG A 243 10.38 -1.36 -18.06
C ARG A 243 10.18 -1.15 -19.55
N SER A 244 9.01 -0.62 -19.91
CA SER A 244 8.60 -0.39 -21.31
C SER A 244 9.56 0.53 -22.10
N ASP A 245 10.29 1.42 -21.43
CA ASP A 245 11.36 2.23 -22.01
C ASP A 245 12.58 1.41 -22.47
N ARG A 246 12.67 0.13 -22.06
CA ARG A 246 13.86 -0.74 -22.21
C ARG A 246 13.60 -1.98 -23.06
N LYS A 247 12.78 -1.87 -24.10
CA LYS A 247 12.52 -2.98 -25.05
C LYS A 247 13.78 -3.63 -25.61
N SER A 248 14.84 -2.85 -25.88
CA SER A 248 16.15 -3.34 -26.34
C SER A 248 17.02 -4.02 -25.26
N LYS A 249 16.61 -3.96 -23.99
CA LYS A 249 17.24 -4.62 -22.84
C LYS A 249 16.26 -5.62 -22.17
N ASP A 250 15.40 -6.27 -22.96
CA ASP A 250 14.42 -7.27 -22.47
C ASP A 250 13.51 -6.72 -21.33
N TYR A 251 13.13 -5.44 -21.45
CA TYR A 251 12.33 -4.68 -20.48
C TYR A 251 12.90 -4.68 -19.04
N LYS A 252 14.22 -4.85 -18.90
CA LYS A 252 14.89 -5.03 -17.60
C LYS A 252 16.04 -4.04 -17.39
N VAL A 253 16.36 -3.75 -16.13
CA VAL A 253 17.56 -2.99 -15.75
C VAL A 253 18.74 -3.97 -15.60
N PRO A 254 19.85 -3.78 -16.35
CA PRO A 254 20.99 -4.70 -16.30
C PRO A 254 21.57 -4.87 -14.88
N GLY A 255 21.64 -6.13 -14.43
CA GLY A 255 22.19 -6.49 -13.12
C GLY A 255 21.19 -6.49 -11.96
N ALA A 256 19.90 -6.25 -12.19
CA ALA A 256 18.88 -6.22 -11.13
C ALA A 256 18.47 -7.59 -10.53
N ARG A 257 18.92 -8.72 -11.09
CA ARG A 257 18.80 -10.08 -10.51
C ARG A 257 17.37 -10.44 -10.01
N GLY A 258 16.41 -10.42 -10.93
CA GLY A 258 15.03 -10.83 -10.66
C GLY A 258 14.20 -9.85 -9.83
N LYS A 259 14.70 -8.67 -9.46
CA LYS A 259 13.90 -7.72 -8.70
C LYS A 259 12.91 -6.97 -9.57
N HIS A 260 11.64 -6.93 -9.13
CA HIS A 260 10.60 -6.09 -9.71
C HIS A 260 11.00 -4.62 -9.54
N TRP A 261 11.34 -4.24 -8.30
CA TRP A 261 11.88 -2.93 -7.97
C TRP A 261 12.83 -2.98 -6.76
N VAL A 262 13.56 -1.88 -6.59
CA VAL A 262 14.38 -1.58 -5.41
C VAL A 262 14.01 -0.20 -4.89
N VAL A 263 13.65 -0.11 -3.63
CA VAL A 263 13.36 1.15 -2.93
C VAL A 263 14.47 1.44 -1.92
N GLY A 264 14.72 2.70 -1.62
CA GLY A 264 15.56 3.06 -0.50
C GLY A 264 15.67 4.56 -0.28
N GLY A 265 16.35 4.94 0.78
CA GLY A 265 16.58 6.34 1.12
C GLY A 265 17.69 6.55 2.13
N MET A 266 17.83 7.80 2.56
CA MET A 266 18.67 8.21 3.68
C MET A 266 18.02 9.39 4.41
N LEU A 267 17.88 9.29 5.73
CA LEU A 267 17.41 10.40 6.55
C LEU A 267 18.51 11.45 6.77
N LYS A 268 18.12 12.71 6.56
CA LYS A 268 18.86 13.93 6.87
C LYS A 268 18.57 14.38 8.30
N GLU A 269 17.32 14.28 8.74
CA GLU A 269 16.79 14.74 10.04
C GLU A 269 15.68 13.81 10.57
N PRO A 270 15.36 13.78 11.88
CA PRO A 270 16.03 14.49 12.99
C PRO A 270 17.42 13.93 13.32
N PHE A 271 18.12 14.53 14.28
CA PHE A 271 19.51 14.18 14.63
C PHE A 271 19.71 12.68 14.94
N ASP A 272 18.83 12.09 15.75
CA ASP A 272 18.92 10.67 16.16
C ASP A 272 18.66 9.68 15.00
N ALA A 273 17.98 10.12 13.94
CA ALA A 273 17.71 9.32 12.75
C ALA A 273 18.73 9.59 11.61
N ARG A 274 19.57 10.61 11.74
CA ARG A 274 20.43 11.13 10.68
C ARG A 274 21.44 10.09 10.20
N HIS A 275 21.55 9.96 8.87
CA HIS A 275 22.32 8.95 8.16
C HIS A 275 21.82 7.50 8.33
N TYR A 276 20.67 7.26 8.95
CA TYR A 276 19.96 6.00 8.73
C TYR A 276 19.63 5.89 7.24
N SER A 277 19.96 4.75 6.62
CA SER A 277 19.72 4.52 5.20
C SER A 277 19.31 3.08 4.94
N TRP A 278 18.41 2.86 3.99
CA TRP A 278 17.77 1.56 3.76
C TRP A 278 17.70 1.16 2.30
N ARG A 279 17.59 -0.15 2.04
CA ARG A 279 17.23 -0.73 0.75
C ARG A 279 16.23 -1.87 0.96
N GLN A 280 15.06 -1.75 0.35
CA GLN A 280 14.01 -2.76 0.25
C GLN A 280 14.05 -3.31 -1.19
N TYR A 281 14.06 -4.64 -1.34
CA TYR A 281 14.09 -5.29 -2.66
C TYR A 281 12.84 -6.16 -2.82
N ARG A 282 12.00 -5.84 -3.82
CA ARG A 282 10.86 -6.68 -4.21
C ARG A 282 11.29 -7.64 -5.31
N ASP A 283 11.05 -8.93 -5.11
CA ASP A 283 11.27 -9.95 -6.14
C ASP A 283 10.13 -10.02 -7.15
N VAL A 284 10.40 -10.39 -8.41
CA VAL A 284 9.31 -10.69 -9.36
C VAL A 284 8.48 -11.89 -8.90
N ASP A 285 9.07 -12.79 -8.11
CA ASP A 285 8.37 -13.95 -7.51
C ASP A 285 7.11 -13.53 -6.71
N HIS A 286 7.02 -12.28 -6.22
CA HIS A 286 5.82 -11.75 -5.51
C HIS A 286 4.54 -11.76 -6.36
N MET A 287 4.67 -11.96 -7.66
CA MET A 287 3.55 -12.03 -8.61
C MET A 287 2.87 -13.40 -8.62
N THR A 288 3.55 -14.43 -8.11
CA THR A 288 3.07 -15.83 -8.08
C THR A 288 3.28 -16.53 -6.73
N ASP A 289 3.90 -15.86 -5.76
CA ASP A 289 4.14 -16.34 -4.39
C ASP A 289 3.62 -15.28 -3.39
N PRO A 290 2.47 -15.50 -2.72
CA PRO A 290 1.92 -14.56 -1.75
C PRO A 290 2.78 -14.44 -0.47
N ASP A 291 3.58 -15.45 -0.14
CA ASP A 291 4.44 -15.45 1.05
C ASP A 291 5.84 -14.87 0.76
N ARG A 292 6.07 -14.35 -0.46
CA ARG A 292 7.30 -13.65 -0.86
C ARG A 292 7.46 -12.29 -0.17
N SER A 293 7.96 -12.31 1.05
CA SER A 293 8.39 -11.12 1.78
C SER A 293 9.56 -10.41 1.06
N ASP A 294 9.63 -9.08 1.16
CA ASP A 294 10.73 -8.29 0.58
C ASP A 294 12.04 -8.48 1.37
N ASP A 295 13.19 -8.37 0.71
CA ASP A 295 14.48 -8.30 1.40
C ASP A 295 14.72 -6.86 1.88
N LEU A 296 14.58 -6.59 3.18
CA LEU A 296 14.88 -5.27 3.76
C LEU A 296 16.24 -5.23 4.48
N HIS A 297 17.05 -4.22 4.14
CA HIS A 297 18.37 -3.96 4.73
C HIS A 297 18.48 -2.49 5.16
N ALA A 298 19.10 -2.24 6.31
CA ALA A 298 19.33 -0.90 6.83
C ALA A 298 20.73 -0.72 7.42
N TYR A 299 21.36 0.43 7.16
CA TYR A 299 22.55 0.90 7.87
C TYR A 299 22.11 1.65 9.13
N LEU A 300 22.63 1.21 10.28
CA LEU A 300 22.34 1.79 11.58
C LEU A 300 23.51 2.71 12.01
N PRO A 301 23.31 4.03 12.18
CA PRO A 301 24.39 4.97 12.50
C PRO A 301 25.20 4.62 13.75
N ASP A 302 24.54 4.29 14.86
CA ASP A 302 25.18 4.02 16.16
C ASP A 302 26.12 2.82 16.09
N TYR A 303 25.63 1.74 15.48
CA TYR A 303 26.37 0.48 15.33
C TYR A 303 27.37 0.53 14.17
N ARG A 304 27.29 1.54 13.30
CA ARG A 304 28.04 1.72 12.04
C ARG A 304 28.05 0.47 11.16
N ARG A 305 26.90 -0.21 11.09
CA ARG A 305 26.75 -1.52 10.43
C ARG A 305 25.44 -1.60 9.67
N VAL A 306 25.47 -2.30 8.54
CA VAL A 306 24.26 -2.78 7.85
C VAL A 306 23.73 -4.02 8.58
N ARG A 307 22.40 -4.12 8.75
CA ARG A 307 21.69 -5.33 9.18
C ARG A 307 20.54 -5.63 8.21
N ARG A 308 20.12 -6.90 8.13
CA ARG A 308 18.77 -7.24 7.64
C ARG A 308 17.76 -6.80 8.69
N VAL A 309 16.63 -6.25 8.25
CA VAL A 309 15.47 -5.89 9.09
C VAL A 309 14.31 -6.80 8.68
N PRO A 310 13.41 -7.23 9.59
CA PRO A 310 12.19 -7.92 9.20
C PRO A 310 11.33 -7.08 8.26
N ALA A 311 10.76 -7.70 7.24
CA ALA A 311 9.78 -7.10 6.32
C ALA A 311 8.38 -7.74 6.44
N SER A 312 8.12 -8.41 7.56
CA SER A 312 6.79 -8.85 7.98
C SER A 312 5.89 -7.62 8.23
N GLY A 313 4.69 -7.60 7.65
CA GLY A 313 3.80 -6.44 7.70
C GLY A 313 4.22 -5.25 6.83
N ILE A 314 5.15 -5.45 5.87
CA ILE A 314 5.52 -4.42 4.88
C ILE A 314 4.95 -4.82 3.51
N GLU A 315 3.74 -4.37 3.22
CA GLU A 315 3.11 -4.60 1.93
C GLU A 315 3.55 -3.61 0.86
N GLY A 316 3.63 -2.32 1.20
CA GLY A 316 4.02 -1.24 0.29
C GLY A 316 5.51 -0.86 0.38
N VAL A 317 5.76 0.45 0.31
CA VAL A 317 7.09 1.08 0.46
C VAL A 317 7.43 1.23 1.94
N TYR A 318 8.57 0.69 2.37
CA TYR A 318 9.07 0.90 3.73
C TYR A 318 9.58 2.33 3.94
N MET A 319 8.95 3.04 4.88
CA MET A 319 9.47 4.24 5.52
C MET A 319 9.94 3.89 6.95
N PRO A 320 11.20 4.15 7.33
CA PRO A 320 11.63 4.06 8.72
C PRO A 320 10.99 5.16 9.56
N SER A 321 10.49 4.81 10.74
CA SER A 321 10.08 5.79 11.76
C SER A 321 10.77 5.51 13.10
N PHE A 322 10.90 6.54 13.93
CA PHE A 322 11.65 6.47 15.19
C PHE A 322 10.79 7.01 16.34
N SER A 323 10.55 6.20 17.36
CA SER A 323 9.84 6.63 18.57
C SER A 323 10.83 7.24 19.58
N VAL A 324 10.88 8.57 19.65
CA VAL A 324 11.72 9.32 20.62
C VAL A 324 11.04 9.34 22.00
N GLY A 325 11.05 8.21 22.71
CA GLY A 325 10.35 8.04 23.99
C GLY A 325 11.07 7.12 24.98
N VAL A 326 10.98 7.45 26.28
CA VAL A 326 11.61 6.68 27.36
C VAL A 326 10.86 5.37 27.59
N ILE A 327 11.38 4.28 27.03
CA ILE A 327 10.86 2.92 27.22
C ILE A 327 11.05 2.49 28.68
N LYS A 328 9.96 2.21 29.41
CA LYS A 328 10.03 1.58 30.74
C LYS A 328 10.63 0.16 30.59
N PRO A 329 11.65 -0.24 31.38
CA PRO A 329 12.43 -1.45 31.10
C PRO A 329 11.66 -2.78 30.95
N SER A 330 10.43 -2.87 31.45
CA SER A 330 9.61 -4.08 31.42
C SER A 330 9.10 -4.47 30.03
N SER A 331 9.01 -3.56 29.05
CA SER A 331 8.49 -3.89 27.70
C SER A 331 9.54 -4.43 26.72
N ILE A 332 10.83 -4.39 27.08
CA ILE A 332 11.95 -4.85 26.23
C ILE A 332 11.82 -6.35 25.87
N SER A 333 11.19 -7.15 26.74
CA SER A 333 11.05 -8.60 26.53
C SER A 333 10.00 -9.01 25.46
N GLY A 334 9.16 -8.09 24.98
CA GLY A 334 8.07 -8.42 24.04
C GLY A 334 8.39 -8.16 22.56
N LEU A 335 9.31 -7.22 22.27
CA LEU A 335 9.56 -6.72 20.91
C LEU A 335 10.79 -7.34 20.22
N VAL A 336 11.54 -8.20 20.91
CA VAL A 336 12.74 -8.87 20.36
C VAL A 336 12.65 -10.37 20.59
N GLY A 337 12.13 -11.10 19.60
CA GLY A 337 12.09 -12.56 19.59
C GLY A 337 13.46 -13.20 19.42
N GLY A 338 14.27 -13.25 20.49
CA GLY A 338 15.47 -14.09 20.56
C GLY A 338 16.74 -13.42 21.11
N ALA A 339 16.97 -13.60 22.42
CA ALA A 339 18.27 -13.64 23.11
C ALA A 339 19.34 -12.57 22.76
N GLY A 340 19.48 -11.53 23.59
CA GLY A 340 20.57 -10.56 23.47
C GLY A 340 20.62 -9.47 24.55
N SER A 341 20.66 -9.84 25.84
CA SER A 341 20.67 -8.87 26.96
C SER A 341 22.00 -8.11 27.09
N VAL A 342 22.06 -6.86 26.63
CA VAL A 342 23.23 -5.97 26.82
C VAL A 342 22.79 -4.53 27.11
N GLY A 343 23.33 -3.96 28.19
CA GLY A 343 23.69 -2.54 28.38
C GLY A 343 22.68 -1.45 27.99
N GLY A 344 22.18 -0.71 28.98
CA GLY A 344 21.35 0.47 28.75
C GLY A 344 22.09 1.59 28.00
N ALA A 345 21.59 1.90 26.80
CA ALA A 345 21.77 3.16 26.09
C ALA A 345 20.39 3.60 25.57
N MET A 346 20.22 4.89 25.27
CA MET A 346 18.98 5.41 24.66
C MET A 346 18.89 4.99 23.18
N ALA A 347 18.62 3.71 22.94
CA ALA A 347 18.46 3.16 21.60
C ALA A 347 17.09 3.57 21.04
N ALA A 348 17.08 4.54 20.11
CA ALA A 348 15.89 4.88 19.34
C ALA A 348 15.38 3.61 18.63
N THR A 349 14.19 3.13 19.02
CA THR A 349 13.64 1.89 18.48
C THR A 349 13.00 2.20 17.13
N ILE A 350 13.62 1.70 16.07
CA ILE A 350 13.11 1.79 14.70
C ILE A 350 11.82 0.98 14.65
N THR A 351 10.72 1.64 14.31
CA THR A 351 9.42 1.01 14.10
C THR A 351 9.02 1.11 12.63
N THR A 352 8.49 0.00 12.11
CA THR A 352 7.81 -0.08 10.82
C THR A 352 6.45 0.60 10.95
N LYS A 353 6.38 1.89 10.59
CA LYS A 353 5.10 2.56 10.33
C LYS A 353 4.70 2.36 8.87
N ARG A 354 3.40 2.48 8.63
CA ARG A 354 2.81 2.58 7.28
C ARG A 354 2.91 4.00 6.70
N SER A 355 3.13 5.02 7.54
CA SER A 355 3.08 6.43 7.13
C SER A 355 4.12 6.82 6.06
N GLY A 356 3.76 7.80 5.24
CA GLY A 356 4.59 8.39 4.19
C GLY A 356 4.29 7.86 2.78
N PHE A 357 4.25 6.54 2.59
CA PHE A 357 4.09 5.92 1.26
C PHE A 357 3.11 4.73 1.23
N GLU A 358 2.16 4.70 2.17
CA GLU A 358 1.03 3.77 2.14
C GLU A 358 0.21 3.90 0.83
N GLY A 359 -0.41 2.81 0.36
CA GLY A 359 -1.25 2.80 -0.83
C GLY A 359 -0.57 3.16 -2.16
N VAL A 360 0.76 3.41 -2.20
CA VAL A 360 1.48 3.71 -3.46
C VAL A 360 1.75 2.44 -4.28
N GLU A 361 1.95 1.31 -3.61
CA GLU A 361 2.26 -0.01 -4.18
C GLU A 361 1.30 -1.04 -3.58
N LEU A 362 0.97 -2.11 -4.31
CA LEU A 362 0.02 -3.13 -3.89
C LEU A 362 0.61 -4.54 -4.05
N ARG A 363 0.11 -5.49 -3.26
CA ARG A 363 0.36 -6.92 -3.45
C ARG A 363 -0.97 -7.63 -3.72
N PRO A 364 -1.48 -7.63 -4.97
CA PRO A 364 -2.83 -8.12 -5.29
C PRO A 364 -3.11 -9.55 -4.79
N LEU A 365 -2.08 -10.40 -4.80
CA LEU A 365 -2.17 -11.78 -4.30
C LEU A 365 -2.62 -11.91 -2.84
N LEU A 366 -2.41 -10.91 -1.99
CA LEU A 366 -2.76 -10.97 -0.56
C LEU A 366 -4.25 -10.72 -0.30
N TYR A 367 -4.97 -10.23 -1.30
CA TYR A 367 -6.32 -9.70 -1.18
C TYR A 367 -7.31 -10.42 -2.07
N GLU A 368 -8.52 -10.64 -1.56
CA GLU A 368 -9.70 -10.77 -2.41
C GLU A 368 -10.04 -9.35 -2.91
N MET A 369 -9.76 -9.09 -4.19
CA MET A 369 -9.94 -7.78 -4.81
C MET A 369 -11.29 -7.70 -5.52
N ARG A 370 -12.05 -6.65 -5.24
CA ARG A 370 -13.35 -6.36 -5.86
C ARG A 370 -13.37 -4.93 -6.41
N VAL A 371 -14.19 -4.71 -7.44
CA VAL A 371 -14.56 -3.36 -7.87
C VAL A 371 -15.87 -3.00 -7.16
N LEU A 372 -15.96 -1.81 -6.58
CA LEU A 372 -17.20 -1.28 -5.99
C LEU A 372 -17.98 -0.39 -6.95
N GLY A 373 -17.31 0.20 -7.94
CA GLY A 373 -17.92 1.05 -8.96
C GLY A 373 -16.88 1.97 -9.61
N VAL A 374 -17.37 3.05 -10.23
CA VAL A 374 -16.56 4.19 -10.67
C VAL A 374 -17.14 5.47 -10.06
N GLN A 375 -16.31 6.41 -9.63
CA GLN A 375 -16.75 7.70 -9.07
C GLN A 375 -15.98 8.83 -9.74
N ASP A 376 -16.67 9.88 -10.17
CA ASP A 376 -16.02 11.12 -10.54
C ASP A 376 -15.69 11.93 -9.29
N VAL A 377 -14.40 12.26 -9.13
CA VAL A 377 -13.87 12.92 -7.93
C VAL A 377 -13.01 14.11 -8.30
N LEU A 378 -13.12 15.20 -7.55
CA LEU A 378 -12.11 16.25 -7.51
C LEU A 378 -10.88 15.71 -6.77
N THR A 379 -9.66 16.05 -7.19
CA THR A 379 -8.43 15.54 -6.57
C THR A 379 -7.20 16.40 -6.89
N PRO A 380 -6.26 16.61 -5.94
CA PRO A 380 -5.00 17.34 -6.18
C PRO A 380 -3.95 16.49 -6.95
N ILE A 381 -4.39 15.74 -7.96
CA ILE A 381 -3.55 14.90 -8.85
C ILE A 381 -2.49 15.71 -9.62
N ASN A 382 -2.74 17.01 -9.84
CA ASN A 382 -1.85 17.92 -10.53
C ASN A 382 -1.80 19.29 -9.80
N ALA A 383 -1.36 19.25 -8.55
CA ALA A 383 -1.20 20.42 -7.67
C ALA A 383 -0.26 21.49 -8.27
N ARG A 384 -0.51 22.75 -7.89
CA ARG A 384 0.26 23.93 -8.30
C ARG A 384 0.97 24.63 -7.14
N THR A 385 0.40 24.60 -5.93
CA THR A 385 0.97 25.29 -4.77
C THR A 385 2.20 24.49 -4.28
N PRO A 386 3.39 25.11 -4.09
CA PRO A 386 4.56 24.41 -3.61
C PRO A 386 4.40 23.75 -2.23
N ALA A 387 5.34 22.88 -1.87
CA ALA A 387 5.51 22.29 -0.54
C ALA A 387 7.00 22.00 -0.33
N TYR A 388 7.39 21.37 0.78
CA TYR A 388 8.78 20.98 0.99
C TYR A 388 9.36 20.18 -0.21
N PRO A 389 10.57 20.49 -0.70
CA PRO A 389 11.55 21.46 -0.16
C PRO A 389 11.41 22.91 -0.64
N VAL A 390 10.52 23.23 -1.59
CA VAL A 390 10.44 24.57 -2.20
C VAL A 390 9.70 25.58 -1.32
N ASP A 391 8.66 25.13 -0.60
CA ASP A 391 8.06 25.89 0.49
C ASP A 391 8.06 25.04 1.76
N GLU A 392 9.06 25.28 2.61
CA GLU A 392 9.19 24.62 3.90
C GLU A 392 8.15 25.08 4.92
N ASN A 393 7.50 26.23 4.71
CA ASN A 393 6.61 26.88 5.66
C ASN A 393 5.14 26.93 5.19
N ARG A 394 4.78 26.18 4.15
CA ARG A 394 3.39 26.03 3.70
C ARG A 394 2.49 25.63 4.87
N GLU A 395 1.40 26.35 5.01
CA GLU A 395 0.31 25.99 5.92
C GLU A 395 -0.55 24.88 5.31
N PHE A 396 -0.89 23.88 6.12
CA PHE A 396 -1.73 22.73 5.75
C PHE A 396 -2.98 22.66 6.65
N GLY A 397 -3.50 23.82 7.06
CA GLY A 397 -4.63 23.97 7.98
C GLY A 397 -4.36 23.51 9.42
N PRO A 398 -5.34 23.67 10.34
CA PRO A 398 -5.14 23.42 11.78
C PRO A 398 -4.78 21.99 12.17
N TRP A 399 -5.02 21.01 11.29
CA TRP A 399 -4.64 19.60 11.49
C TRP A 399 -3.34 19.22 10.78
N GLY A 400 -2.73 20.11 10.00
CA GLY A 400 -1.54 19.83 9.20
C GLY A 400 -1.76 18.85 8.04
N LEU A 401 -3.01 18.58 7.65
CA LEU A 401 -3.42 17.56 6.67
C LEU A 401 -4.08 18.14 5.40
N SER A 402 -4.26 19.45 5.29
CA SER A 402 -4.98 20.05 4.17
C SER A 402 -4.11 20.32 2.95
N PHE A 403 -4.50 19.73 1.82
CA PHE A 403 -4.13 20.18 0.47
C PHE A 403 -5.28 20.93 -0.24
N ALA A 404 -6.27 21.43 0.51
CA ALA A 404 -7.43 22.12 -0.06
C ALA A 404 -7.06 23.42 -0.79
N SER A 405 -6.09 24.18 -0.27
CA SER A 405 -5.59 25.43 -0.87
C SER A 405 -4.66 25.17 -2.07
N ASP A 406 -5.19 24.52 -3.10
CA ASP A 406 -4.47 24.05 -4.29
C ASP A 406 -5.42 23.87 -5.50
N ARG A 407 -4.86 23.44 -6.65
CA ARG A 407 -5.64 23.05 -7.85
C ARG A 407 -6.11 21.60 -7.74
N TRP A 408 -7.41 21.37 -7.89
CA TRP A 408 -8.06 20.06 -7.83
C TRP A 408 -8.75 19.74 -9.16
N ASP A 409 -8.22 18.78 -9.92
CA ASP A 409 -8.80 18.34 -11.20
C ASP A 409 -9.98 17.38 -10.97
N LEU A 410 -10.99 17.42 -11.84
CA LEU A 410 -12.05 16.40 -11.88
C LEU A 410 -11.53 15.16 -12.63
N ARG A 411 -11.51 14.01 -11.97
CA ARG A 411 -10.98 12.73 -12.47
C ARG A 411 -12.01 11.61 -12.29
N ARG A 412 -12.06 10.68 -13.24
CA ARG A 412 -12.83 9.43 -13.07
C ARG A 412 -11.97 8.43 -12.32
N ALA A 413 -12.42 7.97 -11.17
CA ALA A 413 -11.78 6.93 -10.39
C ALA A 413 -12.47 5.57 -10.59
N VAL A 414 -11.69 4.50 -10.71
CA VAL A 414 -12.16 3.14 -10.41
C VAL A 414 -12.02 2.95 -8.90
N VAL A 415 -13.07 2.45 -8.25
CA VAL A 415 -13.10 2.24 -6.80
C VAL A 415 -12.85 0.76 -6.51
N LEU A 416 -11.69 0.44 -5.96
CA LEU A 416 -11.26 -0.93 -5.64
C LEU A 416 -11.41 -1.18 -4.14
N GLU A 417 -11.90 -2.35 -3.77
CA GLU A 417 -11.87 -2.87 -2.40
C GLU A 417 -10.95 -4.08 -2.35
N GLY A 418 -10.07 -4.14 -1.35
CA GLY A 418 -9.31 -5.35 -1.00
C GLY A 418 -9.69 -5.83 0.39
N ARG A 419 -10.05 -7.12 0.54
CA ARG A 419 -10.13 -7.81 1.84
C ARG A 419 -9.00 -8.84 1.96
N ALA A 420 -8.26 -8.82 3.06
CA ALA A 420 -7.10 -9.69 3.24
C ALA A 420 -7.50 -11.18 3.27
N LYS A 421 -6.86 -12.02 2.44
CA LYS A 421 -7.16 -13.47 2.35
C LYS A 421 -6.80 -14.23 3.64
N ALA A 422 -5.89 -13.70 4.44
CA ALA A 422 -5.47 -14.26 5.72
C ALA A 422 -5.04 -13.14 6.68
N SER A 423 -5.30 -13.31 7.98
CA SER A 423 -4.70 -12.45 9.00
C SER A 423 -3.19 -12.71 9.07
N ARG A 424 -2.40 -11.63 9.06
CA ARG A 424 -0.93 -11.66 9.08
C ARG A 424 -0.39 -10.97 10.33
N SER A 425 0.76 -11.44 10.82
CA SER A 425 1.26 -11.09 12.14
C SER A 425 1.76 -9.65 12.22
N GLY A 426 0.96 -8.77 12.81
CA GLY A 426 1.25 -7.34 12.98
C GLY A 426 0.39 -6.42 12.10
N ASP A 427 -0.31 -6.98 11.11
CA ASP A 427 -1.21 -6.22 10.24
C ASP A 427 -2.53 -5.94 10.98
N GLN A 428 -2.75 -4.68 11.35
CA GLN A 428 -4.02 -4.22 11.94
C GLN A 428 -5.13 -4.13 10.90
N MET A 429 -4.77 -3.78 9.66
CA MET A 429 -5.70 -3.68 8.55
C MET A 429 -6.10 -5.05 8.01
N VAL A 430 -7.39 -5.25 7.79
CA VAL A 430 -7.92 -6.41 7.05
C VAL A 430 -8.68 -6.01 5.79
N ARG A 431 -8.97 -4.71 5.61
CA ARG A 431 -9.73 -4.18 4.48
C ARG A 431 -9.26 -2.79 4.08
N PHE A 432 -9.24 -2.50 2.78
CA PHE A 432 -9.05 -1.15 2.26
C PHE A 432 -9.99 -0.84 1.09
N ILE A 433 -10.23 0.45 0.85
CA ILE A 433 -10.82 1.00 -0.36
C ILE A 433 -9.80 1.97 -0.96
N GLN A 434 -9.49 1.79 -2.24
CA GLN A 434 -8.54 2.60 -3.00
C GLN A 434 -9.28 3.16 -4.23
N HIS A 435 -9.34 4.49 -4.33
CA HIS A 435 -9.71 5.18 -5.56
C HIS A 435 -8.47 5.31 -6.45
N VAL A 436 -8.59 4.85 -7.69
CA VAL A 436 -7.52 4.77 -8.70
C VAL A 436 -7.94 5.56 -9.94
N ASP A 437 -7.12 6.49 -10.45
CA ASP A 437 -7.42 7.22 -11.69
C ASP A 437 -7.63 6.27 -12.87
N ALA A 438 -8.77 6.36 -13.56
CA ALA A 438 -9.15 5.39 -14.59
C ALA A 438 -8.31 5.45 -15.88
N GLN A 439 -7.51 6.51 -16.09
CA GLN A 439 -6.72 6.74 -17.30
C GLN A 439 -5.23 6.39 -17.11
N ASN A 440 -4.64 6.74 -15.97
CA ASN A 440 -3.21 6.59 -15.68
C ASN A 440 -2.89 5.71 -14.46
N LEU A 441 -3.93 5.34 -13.71
CA LEU A 441 -3.91 4.39 -12.59
C LEU A 441 -3.14 4.86 -11.34
N VAL A 442 -2.83 6.15 -11.19
CA VAL A 442 -2.26 6.64 -9.92
C VAL A 442 -3.32 6.58 -8.80
N PRO A 443 -2.91 6.33 -7.55
CA PRO A 443 -3.83 6.39 -6.42
C PRO A 443 -4.28 7.84 -6.20
N LEU A 444 -5.57 8.03 -5.89
CA LEU A 444 -6.18 9.34 -5.64
C LEU A 444 -6.59 9.51 -4.18
N TYR A 445 -7.30 8.51 -3.65
CA TYR A 445 -7.79 8.46 -2.27
C TYR A 445 -7.73 7.05 -1.71
N TYR A 446 -7.59 6.93 -0.39
CA TYR A 446 -7.49 5.66 0.32
C TYR A 446 -8.25 5.72 1.64
N ALA A 447 -8.85 4.59 2.00
CA ALA A 447 -9.33 4.33 3.36
C ALA A 447 -9.04 2.87 3.74
N SER A 448 -8.86 2.60 5.03
CA SER A 448 -8.60 1.26 5.56
C SER A 448 -9.30 1.00 6.89
N TRP A 449 -9.59 -0.28 7.16
CA TRP A 449 -10.33 -0.75 8.32
C TRP A 449 -9.67 -1.96 8.99
N ASP A 450 -9.86 -2.06 10.30
CA ASP A 450 -9.36 -3.14 11.14
C ASP A 450 -10.31 -4.36 11.19
N TYR A 451 -9.95 -5.35 12.01
CA TYR A 451 -10.73 -6.58 12.20
C TYR A 451 -12.07 -6.39 12.94
N ASN A 452 -12.31 -5.23 13.57
CA ASN A 452 -13.61 -4.84 14.14
C ASN A 452 -14.50 -4.11 13.13
N ASP A 453 -13.95 -3.77 11.95
CA ASP A 453 -14.47 -2.84 10.94
C ASP A 453 -14.44 -1.36 11.41
N GLU A 454 -13.50 -1.02 12.29
CA GLU A 454 -13.19 0.35 12.70
C GLU A 454 -12.16 0.97 11.72
N PRO A 455 -12.35 2.22 11.24
CA PRO A 455 -11.45 2.83 10.27
C PRO A 455 -10.11 3.23 10.91
N ILE A 456 -9.01 2.87 10.25
CA ILE A 456 -7.63 3.11 10.71
C ILE A 456 -7.07 4.39 10.09
N ASP A 457 -6.87 4.38 8.77
CA ASP A 457 -6.31 5.47 7.98
C ASP A 457 -7.31 5.89 6.89
N VAL A 458 -7.49 7.19 6.71
CA VAL A 458 -8.24 7.84 5.62
C VAL A 458 -7.36 8.92 5.01
N GLY A 459 -7.20 8.99 3.69
CA GLY A 459 -6.31 9.98 3.08
C GLY A 459 -6.44 10.21 1.59
N MET A 460 -5.65 11.18 1.12
CA MET A 460 -5.55 11.63 -0.26
C MET A 460 -4.10 11.66 -0.73
N PHE A 461 -3.91 11.44 -2.02
CA PHE A 461 -2.61 11.56 -2.70
C PHE A 461 -2.55 12.86 -3.49
N VAL A 462 -1.35 13.42 -3.56
CA VAL A 462 -1.07 14.68 -4.27
C VAL A 462 -0.02 14.40 -5.33
N GLY A 463 -0.23 14.96 -6.52
CA GLY A 463 0.68 14.77 -7.64
C GLY A 463 0.96 16.03 -8.44
N ARG A 464 1.85 15.91 -9.42
CA ARG A 464 2.16 16.92 -10.44
C ARG A 464 2.35 16.26 -11.79
N TRP A 465 1.78 16.83 -12.85
CA TRP A 465 2.02 16.36 -14.23
C TRP A 465 3.40 16.77 -14.72
N SER A 466 4.09 15.87 -15.41
CA SER A 466 5.45 16.11 -15.90
C SER A 466 5.51 17.06 -17.11
N GLU A 467 4.46 17.16 -17.93
CA GLU A 467 4.45 18.08 -19.09
C GLU A 467 4.06 19.53 -18.70
N ASP A 468 3.41 19.73 -17.54
CA ASP A 468 3.12 21.07 -16.98
C ASP A 468 4.39 21.78 -16.44
N ARG A 469 5.56 21.12 -16.49
CA ARG A 469 6.83 21.56 -15.89
C ARG A 469 7.86 21.79 -17.01
N GLU A 470 8.19 23.05 -17.31
CA GLU A 470 9.12 23.40 -18.40
C GLU A 470 10.52 22.77 -18.22
N ASP A 471 11.11 22.93 -17.03
CA ASP A 471 12.41 22.37 -16.64
C ASP A 471 12.38 20.86 -16.29
N TYR A 472 11.40 20.08 -16.78
CA TYR A 472 11.33 18.66 -16.43
C TYR A 472 12.52 17.85 -16.99
N PRO A 473 13.23 17.07 -16.16
CA PRO A 473 14.39 16.31 -16.60
C PRO A 473 14.03 15.25 -17.65
N ARG A 474 14.80 15.22 -18.74
CA ARG A 474 14.63 14.23 -19.82
C ARG A 474 15.28 12.89 -19.47
N TRP A 475 14.89 11.83 -20.16
CA TRP A 475 15.43 10.49 -19.93
C TRP A 475 16.95 10.45 -20.14
N PRO A 476 17.73 9.83 -19.22
CA PRO A 476 19.18 9.89 -19.21
C PRO A 476 19.88 9.14 -20.36
N ASP A 477 19.11 8.37 -21.14
CA ASP A 477 19.54 7.56 -22.28
C ASP A 477 18.89 7.95 -23.62
N ASP A 478 17.90 8.85 -23.62
CA ASP A 478 17.19 9.34 -24.81
C ASP A 478 16.41 10.63 -24.50
N GLU A 479 17.04 11.79 -24.75
CA GLU A 479 16.45 13.10 -24.43
C GLU A 479 15.14 13.41 -25.16
N LYS A 480 14.81 12.65 -26.23
CA LYS A 480 13.59 12.82 -27.03
C LYS A 480 12.43 11.93 -26.58
N ARG A 481 12.66 10.99 -25.68
CA ARG A 481 11.62 10.09 -25.18
C ARG A 481 10.59 10.86 -24.36
N GLU A 482 9.31 10.60 -24.63
CA GLU A 482 8.18 11.21 -23.91
C GLU A 482 8.32 11.04 -22.39
N VAL A 483 7.95 12.10 -21.65
CA VAL A 483 7.90 12.10 -20.18
C VAL A 483 6.48 12.49 -19.78
N ARG A 484 5.67 11.46 -19.49
CA ARG A 484 4.22 11.55 -19.27
C ARG A 484 3.81 10.81 -18.01
N GLY A 485 4.26 11.31 -16.87
CA GLY A 485 4.01 10.74 -15.55
C GLY A 485 3.42 11.77 -14.59
N ILE A 486 2.63 11.29 -13.64
CA ILE A 486 2.26 12.05 -12.44
C ILE A 486 3.30 11.70 -11.36
N ASP A 487 4.07 12.69 -10.92
CA ASP A 487 4.97 12.51 -9.78
C ASP A 487 4.18 12.51 -8.47
N THR A 488 4.50 11.61 -7.54
CA THR A 488 3.82 11.58 -6.23
C THR A 488 4.44 12.62 -5.28
N THR A 489 3.95 13.86 -5.37
CA THR A 489 4.54 15.02 -4.68
C THR A 489 4.01 15.28 -3.27
N GLY A 490 2.99 14.55 -2.85
CA GLY A 490 2.56 14.55 -1.46
C GLY A 490 1.50 13.50 -1.14
N ALA A 491 1.13 13.46 0.12
CA ALA A 491 0.03 12.67 0.67
C ALA A 491 -0.41 13.28 2.01
N ALA A 492 -1.70 13.21 2.32
CA ALA A 492 -2.21 13.57 3.64
C ALA A 492 -3.25 12.55 4.10
N PHE A 493 -3.04 12.02 5.31
CA PHE A 493 -3.82 10.93 5.89
C PHE A 493 -4.20 11.25 7.33
N ALA A 494 -5.49 11.24 7.63
CA ALA A 494 -6.01 11.17 8.98
C ALA A 494 -5.89 9.73 9.49
N ASN A 495 -5.28 9.54 10.67
CA ASN A 495 -5.22 8.26 11.35
C ASN A 495 -6.19 8.30 12.52
N LEU A 496 -7.33 7.64 12.37
CA LEU A 496 -8.49 7.78 13.25
C LEU A 496 -8.35 6.94 14.52
N SER A 497 -7.56 5.86 14.50
CA SER A 497 -7.31 5.04 15.69
C SER A 497 -6.39 5.70 16.73
N VAL A 498 -5.74 6.83 16.40
CA VAL A 498 -4.94 7.64 17.34
C VAL A 498 -5.38 9.12 17.43
N ASP A 499 -6.52 9.48 16.82
CA ASP A 499 -7.01 10.85 16.61
C ASP A 499 -5.91 11.81 16.10
N GLY A 500 -5.25 11.43 15.01
CA GLY A 500 -4.13 12.18 14.46
C GLY A 500 -4.02 11.97 12.96
N GLY A 501 -2.79 11.83 12.47
CA GLY A 501 -2.53 11.59 11.06
C GLY A 501 -1.07 11.71 10.68
N TRP A 502 -0.81 11.71 9.38
CA TRP A 502 0.50 11.95 8.81
C TRP A 502 0.41 12.65 7.46
N ARG A 503 1.41 13.49 7.17
CA ARG A 503 1.59 14.17 5.88
C ARG A 503 2.93 13.77 5.28
N ARG A 504 2.97 13.53 3.96
CA ARG A 504 4.20 13.58 3.16
C ARG A 504 4.18 14.81 2.26
N GLU A 505 5.31 15.50 2.20
CA GLU A 505 5.64 16.50 1.19
C GLU A 505 6.89 16.03 0.44
N SER A 506 6.86 16.09 -0.89
CA SER A 506 7.98 15.70 -1.76
C SER A 506 7.88 16.44 -3.10
N TRP A 507 7.82 17.78 -3.04
CA TRP A 507 7.41 18.65 -4.15
C TRP A 507 8.29 18.59 -5.41
N GLU A 508 9.58 18.34 -5.22
CA GLU A 508 10.57 18.22 -6.29
C GLU A 508 10.76 16.78 -6.79
N MET A 509 9.98 15.82 -6.28
CA MET A 509 10.05 14.43 -6.73
C MET A 509 9.83 14.31 -8.24
N ILE A 510 10.58 13.40 -8.85
CA ILE A 510 10.59 13.12 -10.29
C ILE A 510 10.57 11.61 -10.57
N CYS A 511 9.87 11.20 -11.62
CA CYS A 511 9.74 9.80 -12.03
C CYS A 511 10.91 9.29 -12.89
N ILE A 512 11.83 10.18 -13.28
CA ILE A 512 12.93 9.94 -14.21
C ILE A 512 14.18 9.41 -13.49
N PRO A 513 14.80 8.31 -13.99
CA PRO A 513 15.89 7.66 -13.27
C PRO A 513 17.23 8.37 -13.47
N PRO A 514 18.18 8.21 -12.53
CA PRO A 514 19.57 8.54 -12.78
C PRO A 514 20.21 7.58 -13.81
N LYS A 515 21.32 8.01 -14.43
CA LYS A 515 22.09 7.21 -15.41
C LYS A 515 22.43 5.82 -14.88
N ASP A 516 22.40 4.78 -15.74
CA ASP A 516 22.59 3.35 -15.37
C ASP A 516 23.80 3.11 -14.44
N ALA A 517 24.90 3.86 -14.58
CA ALA A 517 26.09 3.77 -13.73
C ALA A 517 25.88 4.25 -12.28
N ALA A 518 25.03 5.26 -12.07
CA ALA A 518 24.61 5.70 -10.73
C ALA A 518 23.57 4.73 -10.16
N LEU A 519 22.54 4.38 -10.93
CA LEU A 519 21.50 3.43 -10.53
C LEU A 519 22.07 2.08 -10.05
N LYS A 520 23.14 1.58 -10.69
CA LYS A 520 23.87 0.37 -10.27
C LYS A 520 24.41 0.44 -8.83
N ARG A 521 24.64 1.63 -8.27
CA ARG A 521 25.02 1.81 -6.86
C ARG A 521 23.83 1.54 -5.93
N ASP A 522 22.66 2.05 -6.29
CA ASP A 522 21.44 1.96 -5.49
C ASP A 522 20.87 0.55 -5.42
N LEU A 523 21.06 -0.24 -6.50
CA LEU A 523 20.75 -1.67 -6.51
C LEU A 523 21.63 -2.54 -5.59
N SER A 524 22.51 -1.96 -4.74
CA SER A 524 23.42 -2.73 -3.89
C SER A 524 23.49 -2.29 -2.43
N VAL A 525 23.14 -3.22 -1.54
CA VAL A 525 23.31 -3.17 -0.07
C VAL A 525 24.73 -2.74 0.33
N THR A 526 25.75 -3.06 -0.47
CA THR A 526 27.16 -2.68 -0.18
C THR A 526 27.39 -1.17 -0.11
N ASN A 527 26.52 -0.37 -0.73
CA ASN A 527 26.61 1.09 -0.77
C ASN A 527 25.73 1.80 0.29
N LEU A 528 25.05 1.05 1.16
CA LEU A 528 24.39 1.61 2.35
C LEU A 528 25.39 2.11 3.40
N THR A 529 26.64 1.64 3.36
CA THR A 529 27.69 2.16 4.24
C THR A 529 28.18 3.51 3.73
N LYS A 530 28.35 4.48 4.65
CA LYS A 530 29.30 5.58 4.44
C LYS A 530 30.69 4.96 4.25
N ARG A 531 31.12 4.82 3.00
CA ARG A 531 32.54 4.65 2.68
C ARG A 531 33.27 5.89 3.23
N ARG A 532 34.42 5.65 3.86
CA ARG A 532 35.34 6.71 4.28
C ARG A 532 35.97 7.36 3.05
#